data_AF-A0A2E0PXX0-F1
#
_entry.id   AF-A0A2E0PXX0-F1
#
_cell.length_a   1.000
_cell.length_b   1.000
_cell.length_c   1.000
_cell.angle_alpha   90.00
_cell.angle_beta   90.00
_cell.angle_gamma   90.00
#
_symmetry.space_group_name_H-M   'P 1'
#
loop_
_entity.id
_entity.type
_entity.pdbx_description
1 polymer ?
#
loop_
_entity_poly.entity_id
_entity_poly.type
_entity_poly.pdbx_seq_one_letter_code
_entity_poly.pdbx_strand_id
1 'polypeptide(L)'
;MSLQNDNRYKVNDTIVRQIRQLRATGMSYAKIAESIGGITWSTAYYWASDKARSNARKKNAQRRHTPEENAQRIPKDMARRKQRWAEDPNTKLAHDIRAALADKRVTRKTVQGIPIEEAKRMLESGELNASNTKIK
;
A
#
# COMPACT_ATOMS: atom_id res chain seq x y z
N MET A 1 -6.27 -17.04 32.15
CA MET A 1 -6.64 -17.02 30.71
C MET A 1 -5.60 -16.19 29.97
N SER A 2 -4.82 -16.81 29.08
CA SER A 2 -3.75 -16.12 28.33
C SER A 2 -4.37 -15.10 27.36
N LEU A 3 -4.03 -13.83 27.53
CA LEU A 3 -4.32 -12.76 26.57
C LEU A 3 -3.50 -13.01 25.31
N GLN A 4 -4.09 -13.69 24.32
CA GLN A 4 -3.52 -13.77 22.98
C GLN A 4 -3.57 -12.38 22.35
N ASN A 5 -2.53 -11.58 22.58
CA ASN A 5 -2.31 -10.34 21.86
C ASN A 5 -1.96 -10.68 20.41
N ASP A 6 -2.86 -10.37 19.48
CA ASP A 6 -2.53 -10.36 18.05
C ASP A 6 -1.62 -9.15 17.79
N ASN A 7 -0.31 -9.40 17.75
CA ASN A 7 0.74 -8.40 17.47
C ASN A 7 0.50 -7.62 16.17
N ARG A 8 -0.35 -8.11 15.26
CA ARG A 8 -0.61 -7.48 13.97
C ARG A 8 -1.59 -6.29 14.05
N TYR A 9 -2.39 -6.19 15.11
CA TYR A 9 -3.46 -5.20 15.17
C TYR A 9 -3.42 -4.25 16.38
N LYS A 10 -2.57 -4.47 17.38
CA LYS A 10 -2.63 -3.72 18.67
C LYS A 10 -4.02 -3.78 19.34
N VAL A 11 -4.84 -4.76 18.96
CA VAL A 11 -6.20 -4.97 19.49
C VAL A 11 -6.18 -6.28 20.26
N ASN A 12 -6.55 -6.22 21.54
CA ASN A 12 -6.73 -7.41 22.37
C ASN A 12 -8.21 -7.84 22.40
N ASP A 13 -8.46 -9.01 23.00
CA ASP A 13 -9.79 -9.62 23.04
C ASP A 13 -10.83 -8.73 23.76
N THR A 14 -10.40 -7.97 24.77
CA THR A 14 -11.23 -7.01 25.49
C THR A 14 -11.72 -5.89 24.58
N ILE A 15 -10.82 -5.31 23.78
CA ILE A 15 -11.17 -4.26 22.81
C ILE A 15 -12.13 -4.81 21.75
N VAL A 16 -11.91 -6.04 21.25
CA VAL A 16 -12.83 -6.65 20.28
C VAL A 16 -14.25 -6.78 20.85
N ARG A 17 -14.38 -7.19 22.12
CA ARG A 17 -15.68 -7.26 22.80
C ARG A 17 -16.32 -5.87 22.93
N GLN A 18 -15.55 -4.86 23.33
CA GLN A 18 -16.03 -3.47 23.43
C GLN A 18 -16.51 -2.94 22.07
N ILE A 19 -15.75 -3.16 20.99
CA ILE A 19 -16.16 -2.77 19.62
C ILE A 19 -17.52 -3.37 19.28
N ARG A 20 -17.72 -4.67 19.56
CA ARG A 20 -18.98 -5.36 19.26
C ARG A 20 -20.14 -4.85 20.10
N GLN A 21 -19.92 -4.61 21.38
CA GLN A 21 -20.94 -4.03 22.28
C GLN A 21 -21.35 -2.63 21.83
N LEU A 22 -20.38 -1.73 21.60
CA LEU A 22 -20.66 -0.38 21.12
C LEU A 22 -21.30 -0.39 19.74
N ARG A 23 -20.97 -1.37 18.88
CA ARG A 23 -21.65 -1.50 17.61
C ARG A 23 -23.11 -1.94 17.77
N ALA A 24 -23.39 -2.83 18.73
CA ALA A 24 -24.75 -3.29 19.02
C ALA A 24 -25.66 -2.16 19.53
N THR A 25 -25.10 -1.13 20.18
CA THR A 25 -25.86 0.07 20.57
C THR A 25 -26.14 1.04 19.42
N GLY A 26 -25.73 0.70 18.19
CA GLY A 26 -25.94 1.52 17.00
C GLY A 26 -24.86 2.57 16.75
N MET A 27 -23.81 2.64 17.58
CA MET A 27 -22.73 3.61 17.42
C MET A 27 -22.01 3.46 16.08
N SER A 28 -21.61 4.57 15.46
CA SER A 28 -20.83 4.57 14.22
C SER A 28 -19.39 4.11 14.48
N TYR A 29 -18.74 3.50 13.48
CA TYR A 29 -17.37 3.00 13.62
C TYR A 29 -16.34 4.10 13.96
N ALA A 30 -16.59 5.35 13.53
CA ALA A 30 -15.74 6.49 13.88
C ALA A 30 -15.83 6.80 15.38
N LYS A 31 -17.07 6.91 15.90
CA LYS A 31 -17.31 7.13 17.33
C LYS A 31 -16.82 5.97 18.20
N ILE A 32 -16.91 4.73 17.72
CA ILE A 32 -16.33 3.56 18.41
C ILE A 32 -14.81 3.70 18.53
N ALA A 33 -14.13 4.08 17.44
CA ALA A 33 -12.68 4.25 17.44
C ALA A 33 -12.22 5.38 18.37
N GLU A 34 -12.96 6.50 18.38
CA GLU A 34 -12.74 7.61 19.32
C GLU A 34 -12.97 7.18 20.78
N SER A 35 -14.05 6.43 21.06
CA SER A 35 -14.41 6.00 22.41
C SER A 35 -13.40 5.02 23.02
N ILE A 36 -12.87 4.11 22.21
CA ILE A 36 -11.90 3.11 22.67
C ILE A 36 -10.49 3.71 22.75
N GLY A 37 -10.14 4.61 21.82
CA GLY A 37 -8.80 5.17 21.70
C GLY A 37 -7.77 4.14 21.18
N GLY A 38 -6.74 4.62 20.48
CA GLY A 38 -5.65 3.77 20.01
C GLY A 38 -5.97 2.82 18.85
N ILE A 39 -7.20 2.87 18.31
CA ILE A 39 -7.60 2.14 17.09
C ILE A 39 -8.15 3.10 16.04
N THR A 40 -8.05 2.72 14.77
CA THR A 40 -8.66 3.47 13.66
C THR A 40 -10.11 3.06 13.44
N TRP A 41 -10.89 3.92 12.78
CA TRP A 41 -12.22 3.59 12.26
C TRP A 41 -12.23 2.27 11.46
N SER A 42 -11.23 2.04 10.62
CA SER A 42 -11.11 0.83 9.80
C SER A 42 -10.90 -0.42 10.65
N THR A 43 -10.18 -0.29 11.76
CA THR A 43 -9.98 -1.35 12.74
C THR A 43 -11.28 -1.68 13.45
N ALA A 44 -12.04 -0.65 13.87
CA ALA A 44 -13.37 -0.84 14.45
C ALA A 44 -14.32 -1.54 13.47
N TYR A 45 -14.38 -1.12 12.21
CA TYR A 45 -15.17 -1.79 11.16
C TYR A 45 -14.79 -3.26 10.98
N TYR A 46 -13.48 -3.54 10.92
CA TYR A 46 -12.98 -4.90 10.75
C TYR A 46 -13.43 -5.81 11.89
N TRP A 47 -13.29 -5.38 13.15
CA TRP A 47 -13.57 -6.23 14.31
C TRP A 47 -15.03 -6.27 14.77
N ALA A 48 -15.86 -5.34 14.29
CA ALA A 48 -17.27 -5.24 14.65
C ALA A 48 -18.13 -6.41 14.15
N SER A 49 -17.76 -7.10 13.06
CA SER A 49 -18.52 -8.25 12.57
C SER A 49 -17.67 -9.29 11.84
N ASP A 50 -18.08 -10.54 11.94
CA ASP A 50 -17.41 -11.65 11.25
C ASP A 50 -17.55 -11.55 9.73
N LYS A 51 -18.65 -10.97 9.25
CA LYS A 51 -18.87 -10.69 7.82
C LYS A 51 -17.83 -9.73 7.27
N ALA A 52 -17.55 -8.62 7.97
CA ALA A 52 -16.52 -7.66 7.56
C ALA A 52 -15.13 -8.32 7.51
N ARG A 53 -14.79 -9.14 8.51
CA ARG A 53 -13.53 -9.90 8.53
C ARG A 53 -13.44 -10.88 7.36
N SER A 54 -14.49 -11.66 7.12
CA SER A 54 -14.55 -12.63 6.03
C SER A 54 -14.37 -11.95 4.67
N ASN A 55 -15.07 -10.84 4.43
CA ASN A 55 -14.92 -10.05 3.21
C ASN A 55 -13.50 -9.52 3.01
N ALA A 56 -12.90 -8.97 4.07
CA ALA A 56 -11.52 -8.48 4.03
C ALA A 56 -10.51 -9.60 3.76
N ARG A 57 -10.71 -10.78 4.39
CA ARG A 57 -9.88 -11.98 4.16
C ARG A 57 -10.02 -12.47 2.72
N LYS A 58 -11.24 -12.57 2.19
CA LYS A 58 -11.51 -12.95 0.80
C LYS A 58 -10.86 -12.00 -0.20
N LYS A 59 -11.00 -10.68 0.02
CA LYS A 59 -10.35 -9.64 -0.80
C LYS A 59 -8.82 -9.77 -0.78
N ASN A 60 -8.23 -10.01 0.39
CA ASN A 60 -6.78 -10.18 0.51
C ASN A 60 -6.29 -11.50 -0.11
N ALA A 61 -7.08 -12.57 -0.03
CA ALA A 61 -6.79 -13.81 -0.73
C ALA A 61 -6.77 -13.61 -2.25
N GLN A 62 -7.76 -12.88 -2.79
CA GLN A 62 -7.84 -12.55 -4.23
C GLN A 62 -6.71 -11.63 -4.72
N ARG A 63 -6.05 -10.87 -3.83
CA ARG A 63 -4.89 -10.04 -4.20
C ARG A 63 -3.60 -10.85 -4.36
N ARG A 64 -3.56 -12.08 -3.84
CA ARG A 64 -2.40 -12.94 -3.99
C ARG A 64 -2.51 -13.64 -5.32
N HIS A 65 -1.64 -13.27 -6.24
CA HIS A 65 -1.51 -13.97 -7.49
C HIS A 65 -0.79 -15.29 -7.29
N THR A 66 -1.28 -16.34 -7.93
CA THR A 66 -0.56 -17.62 -7.94
C THR A 66 0.76 -17.47 -8.72
N PRO A 67 1.74 -18.37 -8.53
CA PRO A 67 2.95 -18.38 -9.34
C PRO A 67 2.65 -18.42 -10.85
N GLU A 68 1.64 -19.16 -11.27
CA GLU A 68 1.21 -19.30 -12.67
C GLU A 68 0.62 -18.00 -13.21
N GLU A 69 -0.25 -17.33 -12.43
CA GLU A 69 -0.78 -16.02 -12.79
C GLU A 69 0.33 -14.96 -12.91
N ASN A 70 1.32 -15.00 -12.01
CA ASN A 70 2.47 -14.12 -12.08
C ASN A 70 3.34 -14.41 -13.31
N ALA A 71 3.51 -15.68 -13.68
CA ALA A 71 4.27 -16.08 -14.86
C ALA A 71 3.68 -15.50 -16.15
N GLN A 72 2.36 -15.33 -16.22
CA GLN A 72 1.69 -14.70 -17.36
C GLN A 72 1.66 -13.16 -17.27
N ARG A 73 1.39 -12.62 -16.08
CA ARG A 73 1.21 -11.18 -15.86
C ARG A 73 2.52 -10.39 -15.97
N ILE A 74 3.60 -10.91 -15.37
CA ILE A 74 4.88 -10.18 -15.30
C ILE A 74 5.44 -9.90 -16.71
N PRO A 75 5.50 -10.87 -17.65
CA PRO A 75 5.97 -10.59 -19.01
C PRO A 75 5.13 -9.55 -19.73
N LYS A 76 3.79 -9.63 -19.63
CA LYS A 76 2.88 -8.66 -20.24
C LYS A 76 3.10 -7.24 -19.69
N ASP A 77 3.24 -7.11 -18.38
CA ASP A 77 3.55 -5.83 -17.73
C ASP A 77 4.92 -5.30 -18.14
N MET A 78 5.94 -6.16 -18.24
CA MET A 78 7.27 -5.77 -18.70
C MET A 78 7.28 -5.35 -20.16
N ALA A 79 6.54 -6.03 -21.04
CA ALA A 79 6.38 -5.63 -22.44
C ALA A 79 5.77 -4.23 -22.55
N ARG A 80 4.68 -3.98 -21.80
CA ARG A 80 4.06 -2.65 -21.72
C ARG A 80 5.00 -1.58 -21.15
N ARG A 81 5.81 -1.91 -20.14
CA ARG A 81 6.82 -0.98 -19.60
C ARG A 81 7.87 -0.66 -20.66
N LYS A 82 8.40 -1.67 -21.37
CA LYS A 82 9.38 -1.46 -22.44
C LYS A 82 8.83 -0.56 -23.55
N GLN A 83 7.58 -0.76 -23.96
CA GLN A 83 6.92 0.12 -24.92
C GLN A 83 6.88 1.57 -24.40
N ARG A 84 6.43 1.79 -23.16
CA ARG A 84 6.40 3.13 -22.56
C ARG A 84 7.78 3.76 -22.44
N TRP A 85 8.80 2.98 -22.11
CA TRP A 85 10.18 3.45 -22.05
C TRP A 85 10.74 3.86 -23.41
N ALA A 86 10.26 3.24 -24.48
CA ALA A 86 10.60 3.63 -25.84
C ALA A 86 9.87 4.92 -26.27
N GLU A 87 8.60 5.07 -25.85
CA GLU A 87 7.80 6.28 -26.12
C GLU A 87 8.27 7.49 -25.30
N ASP A 88 8.63 7.27 -24.03
CA ASP A 88 9.13 8.31 -23.12
C ASP A 88 10.26 7.75 -22.22
N PRO A 89 11.53 7.97 -22.61
CA PRO A 89 12.70 7.53 -21.85
C PRO A 89 12.77 8.08 -20.42
N ASN A 90 12.14 9.23 -20.14
CA ASN A 90 12.15 9.82 -18.79
C ASN A 90 11.42 8.94 -17.78
N THR A 91 10.42 8.18 -18.24
CA THR A 91 9.71 7.22 -17.39
C THR A 91 10.60 6.07 -16.91
N LYS A 92 11.60 5.68 -17.72
CA LYS A 92 12.60 4.68 -17.32
C LYS A 92 13.54 5.25 -16.27
N LEU A 93 14.05 6.47 -16.49
CA LEU A 93 14.92 7.14 -15.53
C LEU A 93 14.22 7.36 -14.17
N ALA A 94 12.97 7.83 -14.18
CA ALA A 94 12.16 7.98 -12.97
C ALA A 94 11.99 6.66 -12.21
N HIS A 95 11.81 5.56 -12.92
CA HIS A 95 11.71 4.23 -12.31
C HIS A 95 13.03 3.82 -11.64
N ASP A 96 14.15 4.04 -12.31
CA ASP A 96 15.48 3.67 -11.80
C ASP A 96 15.87 4.51 -10.57
N ILE A 97 15.55 5.80 -10.56
CA ILE A 97 15.75 6.67 -9.39
C ILE A 97 14.90 6.22 -8.21
N ARG A 98 13.59 5.96 -8.41
CA ARG A 98 12.71 5.46 -7.34
C ARG A 98 13.20 4.12 -6.78
N ALA A 99 13.66 3.22 -7.64
CA ALA A 99 14.22 1.94 -7.24
C ALA A 99 15.50 2.12 -6.41
N ALA A 100 16.39 3.04 -6.81
CA ALA A 100 17.61 3.36 -6.07
C ALA A 100 17.32 3.96 -4.69
N LEU A 101 16.33 4.86 -4.59
CA LEU A 101 15.94 5.50 -3.33
C LEU A 101 15.23 4.54 -2.35
N ALA A 102 14.50 3.55 -2.88
CA ALA A 102 13.82 2.55 -2.06
C ALA A 102 14.77 1.48 -1.49
N ASP A 103 15.94 1.30 -2.11
CA ASP A 103 16.95 0.34 -1.68
C ASP A 103 17.68 0.82 -0.42
N LYS A 104 17.29 0.26 0.73
CA LYS A 104 17.91 0.59 2.03
C LYS A 104 19.23 -0.14 2.29
N ARG A 105 19.64 -1.06 1.41
CA ARG A 105 20.84 -1.88 1.63
C ARG A 105 22.12 -1.17 1.20
N VAL A 106 22.03 -0.22 0.28
CA VAL A 106 23.18 0.45 -0.31
C VAL A 106 22.94 1.96 -0.38
N THR A 107 23.85 2.74 0.21
CA THR A 107 23.84 4.19 0.09
C THR A 107 24.51 4.61 -1.21
N ARG A 108 23.71 4.80 -2.27
CA ARG A 108 24.20 5.22 -3.59
C ARG A 108 24.48 6.72 -3.60
N LYS A 109 25.60 7.13 -4.20
CA LYS A 109 25.91 8.55 -4.44
C LYS A 109 25.30 9.07 -5.74
N THR A 110 25.10 8.17 -6.71
CA THR A 110 24.57 8.49 -8.03
C THR A 110 23.57 7.45 -8.52
N VAL A 111 22.73 7.84 -9.47
CA VAL A 111 21.82 6.96 -10.22
C VAL A 111 21.99 7.27 -11.71
N GLN A 112 22.38 6.28 -12.51
CA GLN A 112 22.65 6.49 -13.95
C GLN A 112 23.61 7.67 -14.23
N GLY A 113 24.61 7.86 -13.37
CA GLY A 113 25.56 8.98 -13.47
C GLY A 113 25.09 10.31 -12.86
N ILE A 114 23.81 10.44 -12.50
CA ILE A 114 23.24 11.66 -11.90
C ILE A 114 23.44 11.63 -10.38
N PRO A 115 23.94 12.72 -9.75
CA PRO A 115 24.00 12.85 -8.30
C PRO A 115 22.63 12.60 -7.64
N ILE A 116 22.61 11.89 -6.51
CA ILE A 116 21.34 11.46 -5.90
C ILE A 116 20.43 12.63 -5.50
N GLU A 117 21.00 13.76 -5.09
CA GLU A 117 20.23 14.96 -4.74
C GLU A 117 19.57 15.60 -5.96
N GLU A 118 20.27 15.65 -7.09
CA GLU A 118 19.69 16.11 -8.35
C GLU A 118 18.61 15.16 -8.85
N ALA A 119 18.85 13.84 -8.76
CA ALA A 119 17.87 12.83 -9.13
C ALA A 119 16.57 12.92 -8.30
N LYS A 120 16.67 13.24 -7.00
CA LYS A 120 15.49 13.53 -6.15
C LYS A 120 14.76 14.78 -6.62
N ARG A 121 15.48 15.87 -6.88
CA ARG A 121 14.91 17.12 -7.39
C ARG A 121 14.11 16.90 -8.67
N MET A 122 14.63 16.13 -9.62
CA MET A 122 13.95 15.80 -10.89
C MET A 122 12.65 15.00 -10.68
N LEU A 123 12.59 14.15 -9.65
CA LEU A 123 11.36 13.44 -9.30
C LEU A 123 10.32 14.36 -8.65
N GLU A 124 10.76 15.24 -7.76
CA GLU A 124 9.91 16.17 -7.01
C GLU A 124 9.35 17.28 -7.91
N SER A 125 10.16 17.79 -8.85
CA SER A 125 9.75 18.80 -9.82
C SER A 125 8.72 18.29 -10.84
N GLY A 126 8.58 16.97 -10.95
CA GLY A 126 7.72 16.34 -11.95
C GLY A 126 8.28 16.41 -13.38
N GLU A 127 9.53 16.82 -13.56
CA GLU A 127 10.22 16.91 -14.87
C GLU A 127 10.25 15.56 -15.59
N LEU A 128 10.33 14.46 -14.83
CA LEU A 128 10.35 13.11 -15.38
C LEU A 128 8.97 12.48 -15.58
N ASN A 129 7.88 13.22 -15.35
CA ASN A 129 6.54 12.72 -15.57
C ASN A 129 6.17 12.79 -17.06
N ALA A 130 5.56 11.72 -17.56
CA ALA A 130 4.98 11.73 -18.89
C ALA A 130 3.91 12.83 -19.01
N SER A 131 3.83 13.45 -20.18
CA SER A 131 2.81 14.46 -20.47
C SER A 131 1.41 13.89 -20.24
N ASN A 132 0.54 14.68 -19.60
CA ASN A 132 -0.82 14.24 -19.34
C ASN A 132 -1.62 14.29 -20.64
N THR A 133 -1.88 13.13 -21.24
CA THR A 133 -2.64 13.00 -22.50
C THR A 133 -4.07 13.54 -22.44
N LYS A 134 -4.59 13.86 -21.24
CA LYS A 134 -5.91 14.46 -21.01
C LYS A 134 -5.91 15.98 -20.99
N ILE A 135 -4.75 16.63 -20.91
CA ILE A 135 -4.62 18.09 -20.93
C ILE A 135 -3.90 18.41 -22.24
N LYS A 136 -4.66 18.89 -23.23
CA LYS A 136 -4.14 19.36 -24.51
C LYS A 136 -3.96 20.87 -24.46
#